data_AF-A0A1H5FEN6-F1
#
_entry.id   AF-A0A1H5FEN6-F1
#
_cell.length_a   1.000
_cell.length_b   1.000
_cell.length_c   1.000
_cell.angle_alpha   90.00
_cell.angle_beta   90.00
_cell.angle_gamma   90.00
#
_symmetry.space_group_name_H-M   'P 1'
#
loop_
_entity.id
_entity.type
_entity.pdbx_description
1 polymer ?
#
loop_
_entity_poly.entity_id
_entity_poly.type
_entity_poly.pdbx_seq_one_letter_code
_entity_poly.pdbx_strand_id
1 'polypeptide(L)'
;MIAAFTRACSTHALAALLAIAVMGAQPVYAADVAVKIDNFTFTPDSAEISVGSTVVWTNEDDIPHTIANAERQFKSHALDTGDSFSFTFTQPGTYEYFCSLHPHMKGKIIVK
;
A
#
# COMPACT_ATOMS: atom_id res chain seq x y z
N MET A 1 19.67 -5.29 74.19
CA MET A 1 20.39 -4.22 73.46
C MET A 1 20.60 -4.70 72.04
N ILE A 2 19.76 -4.24 71.12
CA ILE A 2 20.03 -3.25 70.05
C ILE A 2 20.35 -3.96 68.72
N ALA A 3 19.56 -3.59 67.71
CA ALA A 3 19.54 -4.05 66.32
C ALA A 3 20.72 -3.51 65.48
N ALA A 4 20.94 -4.07 64.28
CA ALA A 4 20.85 -3.35 62.98
C ALA A 4 21.45 -4.13 61.78
N PHE A 5 20.59 -4.45 60.80
CA PHE A 5 20.69 -4.19 59.34
C PHE A 5 22.05 -3.68 58.79
N THR A 6 22.68 -4.28 57.77
CA THR A 6 22.51 -4.17 56.28
C THR A 6 23.93 -4.48 55.71
N ARG A 7 24.22 -4.85 54.45
CA ARG A 7 23.66 -4.61 53.13
C ARG A 7 24.37 -5.56 52.13
N ALA A 8 23.64 -6.10 51.16
CA ALA A 8 24.19 -6.83 50.02
C ALA A 8 24.80 -5.86 48.99
N CYS A 9 25.81 -6.31 48.25
CA CYS A 9 26.31 -5.63 47.04
C CYS A 9 26.43 -6.66 45.90
N SER A 10 25.36 -6.85 45.15
CA SER A 10 25.33 -7.66 43.94
C SER A 10 25.72 -6.78 42.75
N THR A 11 26.94 -6.93 42.23
CA THR A 11 27.37 -6.27 41.01
C THR A 11 26.81 -7.02 39.80
N HIS A 12 25.72 -6.51 39.22
CA HIS A 12 25.26 -6.93 37.89
C HIS A 12 26.07 -6.14 36.86
N ALA A 13 27.00 -6.80 36.17
CA ALA A 13 27.64 -6.23 35.00
C ALA A 13 26.62 -6.18 33.85
N LEU A 14 26.12 -4.99 33.52
CA LEU A 14 25.34 -4.77 32.31
C LEU A 14 26.27 -4.88 31.09
N ALA A 15 26.15 -5.96 30.33
CA ALA A 15 26.66 -6.01 28.97
C ALA A 15 25.76 -5.13 28.08
N ALA A 16 26.26 -3.97 27.67
CA ALA A 16 25.58 -3.11 26.72
C ALA A 16 25.61 -3.75 25.32
N LEU A 17 24.46 -4.23 24.84
CA LEU A 17 24.27 -4.61 23.44
C LEU A 17 24.28 -3.35 22.57
N LEU A 18 25.29 -3.21 21.73
CA LEU A 18 25.27 -2.24 20.64
C LEU A 18 24.45 -2.84 19.48
N ALA A 19 23.13 -2.66 19.51
CA ALA A 19 22.29 -2.98 18.37
C ALA A 19 22.49 -1.91 17.29
N ILE A 20 23.29 -2.21 16.27
CA ILE A 20 23.40 -1.38 15.06
C ILE A 20 22.09 -1.56 14.29
N ALA A 21 21.19 -0.58 14.38
CA ALA A 21 20.01 -0.53 13.55
C ALA A 21 20.45 -0.24 12.09
N VAL A 22 20.53 -1.28 11.26
CA VAL A 22 20.64 -1.10 9.81
C VAL A 22 19.29 -0.56 9.34
N MET A 23 19.20 0.76 9.21
CA MET A 23 18.07 1.43 8.56
C MET A 23 18.18 1.14 7.06
N GLY A 24 17.69 -0.02 6.63
CA GLY A 24 17.65 -0.37 5.21
C GLY A 24 16.75 0.64 4.49
N ALA A 25 17.32 1.41 3.57
CA ALA A 25 16.54 2.26 2.67
C ALA A 25 15.58 1.36 1.89
N GLN A 26 14.28 1.46 2.19
CA GLN A 26 13.27 0.78 1.39
C GLN A 26 13.26 1.45 0.01
N PRO A 27 13.35 0.69 -1.09
CA PRO A 27 13.19 1.26 -2.41
C PRO A 27 11.80 1.89 -2.51
N VAL A 28 11.75 3.21 -2.74
CA VAL A 28 10.54 3.89 -3.18
C VAL A 28 10.38 3.53 -4.65
N TYR A 29 9.63 2.46 -4.92
CA TYR A 29 9.27 2.12 -6.29
C TYR A 29 8.34 3.20 -6.83
N ALA A 30 8.74 3.88 -7.90
CA ALA A 30 7.81 4.67 -8.69
C ALA A 30 6.72 3.74 -9.22
N ALA A 31 5.48 4.21 -9.28
CA ALA A 31 4.40 3.46 -9.91
C ALA A 31 4.76 3.21 -11.38
N ASP A 32 4.64 1.96 -11.82
CA ASP A 32 4.88 1.62 -13.23
C ASP A 32 3.76 2.18 -14.11
N VAL A 33 2.55 2.30 -13.56
CA VAL A 33 1.40 2.96 -14.19
C VAL A 33 0.66 3.81 -13.17
N ALA A 34 0.38 5.05 -13.55
CA ALA A 34 -0.56 5.92 -12.85
C ALA A 34 -1.88 5.99 -13.63
N VAL A 35 -2.99 5.76 -12.93
CA VAL A 35 -4.36 5.88 -13.45
C VAL A 35 -5.04 7.04 -12.75
N LYS A 36 -5.42 8.05 -13.51
CA LYS A 36 -6.24 9.15 -13.01
C LYS A 36 -7.71 8.75 -13.00
N ILE A 37 -8.44 9.14 -11.97
CA ILE A 37 -9.91 9.16 -11.95
C ILE A 37 -10.36 10.61 -12.08
N ASP A 38 -11.08 10.92 -13.15
CA ASP A 38 -11.59 12.27 -13.44
C ASP A 38 -12.79 12.13 -14.37
N ASN A 39 -13.81 12.98 -14.19
CA ASN A 39 -15.05 12.96 -14.98
C ASN A 39 -15.64 11.53 -15.11
N PHE A 40 -15.78 10.83 -13.97
CA PHE A 40 -16.28 9.45 -13.91
C PHE A 40 -15.56 8.47 -14.86
N THR A 41 -14.25 8.66 -15.06
CA THR A 41 -13.47 7.84 -16.01
C THR A 41 -12.11 7.45 -15.42
N PHE A 42 -11.70 6.19 -15.63
CA PHE A 42 -10.32 5.76 -15.39
C PHE A 42 -9.46 6.10 -16.62
N THR A 43 -8.36 6.84 -16.44
CA THR A 43 -7.46 7.22 -17.54
C THR A 43 -6.01 6.85 -17.20
N PRO A 44 -5.36 5.96 -17.96
CA PRO A 44 -5.93 5.16 -19.04
C PRO A 44 -6.96 4.13 -18.50
N ASP A 45 -7.94 3.76 -19.33
CA ASP A 45 -8.92 2.70 -19.02
C ASP A 45 -8.34 1.29 -19.26
N SER A 46 -7.25 1.18 -20.02
CA SER A 46 -6.52 -0.05 -20.27
C SER A 46 -5.01 0.21 -20.20
N ALA A 47 -4.29 -0.59 -19.41
CA ALA A 47 -2.83 -0.56 -19.36
C ALA A 47 -2.25 -1.97 -19.46
N GLU A 48 -1.09 -2.08 -20.12
CA GLU A 48 -0.28 -3.29 -20.12
C GLU A 48 0.95 -3.08 -19.23
N ILE A 49 1.25 -4.04 -18.36
CA ILE A 49 2.37 -3.98 -17.41
C ILE A 49 3.08 -5.33 -17.33
N SER A 50 4.31 -5.34 -16.83
CA SER A 50 5.04 -6.59 -16.54
C SER A 50 4.64 -7.15 -15.17
N VAL A 51 4.74 -8.47 -15.00
CA VAL A 51 4.64 -9.10 -13.66
C VAL A 51 5.59 -8.40 -12.67
N GLY A 52 5.08 -8.08 -11.48
CA GLY A 52 5.77 -7.36 -10.43
C GLY A 52 5.50 -5.84 -10.42
N SER A 53 4.84 -5.32 -11.46
CA SER A 53 4.54 -3.89 -11.56
C SER A 53 3.48 -3.43 -10.56
N THR A 54 3.57 -2.18 -10.14
CA THR A 54 2.59 -1.52 -9.28
C THR A 54 1.81 -0.47 -10.05
N VAL A 55 0.47 -0.56 -9.97
CA VAL A 55 -0.44 0.47 -10.50
C VAL A 55 -0.94 1.33 -9.35
N VAL A 56 -0.98 2.64 -9.56
CA VAL A 56 -1.55 3.61 -8.61
C VAL A 56 -2.72 4.30 -9.27
N TRP A 57 -3.88 4.29 -8.60
CA TRP A 57 -5.05 5.07 -8.96
C TRP A 57 -5.13 6.30 -8.07
N THR A 58 -5.35 7.47 -8.63
CA THR A 58 -5.53 8.72 -7.89
C THR A 58 -6.88 9.33 -8.26
N ASN A 59 -7.66 9.70 -7.25
CA ASN A 59 -8.92 10.41 -7.47
C ASN A 59 -8.68 11.90 -7.66
N GLU A 60 -8.88 12.41 -8.87
CA GLU A 60 -8.85 13.85 -9.18
C GLU A 60 -10.26 14.42 -9.43
N ASP A 61 -11.29 13.60 -9.30
CA ASP A 61 -12.69 13.99 -9.36
C ASP A 61 -13.15 14.62 -8.02
N ASP A 62 -14.26 15.37 -8.03
CA ASP A 62 -14.84 15.98 -6.82
C ASP A 62 -15.82 15.06 -6.07
N ILE A 63 -16.06 13.86 -6.62
CA ILE A 63 -16.91 12.81 -6.05
C ILE A 63 -16.06 11.61 -5.61
N PRO A 64 -16.41 10.93 -4.50
CA PRO A 64 -15.71 9.72 -4.08
C PRO A 64 -15.83 8.56 -5.07
N HIS A 65 -14.72 7.84 -5.26
CA HIS A 65 -14.66 6.68 -6.14
C HIS A 65 -14.01 5.48 -5.45
N THR A 66 -14.18 4.29 -6.02
CA THR A 66 -13.49 3.08 -5.56
C THR A 66 -12.84 2.35 -6.72
N ILE A 67 -11.90 1.47 -6.38
CA ILE A 67 -11.29 0.51 -7.29
C ILE A 67 -11.67 -0.87 -6.76
N ALA A 68 -12.45 -1.64 -7.52
CA ALA A 68 -12.82 -3.01 -7.18
C ALA A 68 -12.56 -3.94 -8.37
N ASN A 69 -11.72 -4.96 -8.16
CA ASN A 69 -11.52 -6.01 -9.15
C ASN A 69 -12.77 -6.92 -9.25
N ALA A 70 -13.13 -7.31 -10.46
CA ALA A 70 -14.29 -8.16 -10.73
C ALA A 70 -14.20 -9.54 -10.06
N GLU A 71 -12.99 -10.10 -9.97
CA GLU A 71 -12.71 -11.38 -9.30
C GLU A 71 -12.45 -11.23 -7.80
N ARG A 72 -12.63 -10.03 -7.25
CA ARG A 72 -12.51 -9.70 -5.82
C ARG A 72 -11.10 -9.94 -5.24
N GLN A 73 -10.07 -9.88 -6.08
CA GLN A 73 -8.68 -10.03 -5.66
C GLN A 73 -8.14 -8.79 -4.93
N PHE A 74 -8.65 -7.60 -5.29
CA PHE A 74 -8.33 -6.35 -4.63
C PHE A 74 -9.53 -5.41 -4.60
N LYS A 75 -9.55 -4.54 -3.58
CA LYS A 75 -10.53 -3.47 -3.42
C LYS A 75 -9.94 -2.32 -2.60
N SER A 76 -10.19 -1.08 -3.01
CA SER A 76 -9.87 0.11 -2.23
C SER A 76 -10.94 0.46 -1.19
N HIS A 77 -10.62 1.35 -0.26
CA HIS A 77 -11.63 2.16 0.41
C HIS A 77 -12.24 3.18 -0.57
N ALA A 78 -13.27 3.92 -0.16
CA ALA A 78 -13.71 5.08 -0.94
C ALA A 78 -12.60 6.12 -0.92
N LEU A 79 -12.15 6.54 -2.09
CA LEU A 79 -11.12 7.56 -2.28
C LEU A 79 -11.81 8.91 -2.41
N ASP A 80 -11.57 9.82 -1.48
CA ASP A 80 -11.97 11.22 -1.62
C ASP A 80 -11.02 11.93 -2.62
N THR A 81 -11.30 13.19 -2.97
CA THR A 81 -10.44 13.96 -3.89
C THR A 81 -9.00 14.04 -3.37
N GLY A 82 -8.04 13.64 -4.20
CA GLY A 82 -6.62 13.58 -3.91
C GLY A 82 -6.15 12.24 -3.32
N ASP A 83 -7.07 11.39 -2.84
CA ASP A 83 -6.70 10.08 -2.31
C ASP A 83 -6.21 9.14 -3.40
N SER A 84 -5.40 8.16 -2.99
CA SER A 84 -4.83 7.18 -3.91
C SER A 84 -4.92 5.76 -3.37
N PHE A 85 -4.97 4.80 -4.30
CA PHE A 85 -4.91 3.37 -4.04
C PHE A 85 -3.83 2.74 -4.92
N SER A 86 -3.08 1.77 -4.40
CA SER A 86 -2.03 1.07 -5.15
C SER A 86 -2.19 -0.44 -5.05
N PHE A 87 -1.89 -1.15 -6.13
CA PHE A 87 -1.85 -2.61 -6.14
C PHE A 87 -0.69 -3.12 -6.99
N THR A 88 0.07 -4.08 -6.44
CA THR A 88 1.18 -4.75 -7.13
C THR A 88 0.70 -6.08 -7.72
N PHE A 89 0.90 -6.24 -9.02
CA PHE A 89 0.42 -7.39 -9.77
C PHE A 89 1.50 -8.46 -9.88
N THR A 90 1.31 -9.60 -9.22
CA THR A 90 2.33 -10.67 -9.13
C THR A 90 2.04 -11.89 -9.98
N GLN A 91 0.91 -11.92 -10.69
CA GLN A 91 0.52 -13.01 -11.56
C GLN A 91 0.14 -12.47 -12.95
N PRO A 92 0.49 -13.17 -14.04
CA PRO A 92 0.06 -12.78 -15.38
C PRO A 92 -1.46 -12.97 -15.52
N GLY A 93 -2.08 -12.13 -16.34
CA GLY A 93 -3.53 -12.20 -16.57
C GLY A 93 -4.16 -10.85 -16.91
N THR A 94 -5.47 -10.88 -17.15
CA THR A 94 -6.26 -9.67 -17.35
C THR A 94 -7.11 -9.43 -16.10
N TYR A 95 -6.94 -8.25 -15.50
CA TYR A 95 -7.62 -7.82 -14.30
C TYR A 95 -8.62 -6.75 -14.65
N GLU A 96 -9.88 -7.14 -14.87
CA GLU A 96 -10.98 -6.20 -15.02
C GLU A 96 -11.37 -5.61 -13.66
N TYR A 97 -11.60 -4.30 -13.62
CA TYR A 97 -11.99 -3.58 -12.43
C TYR A 97 -13.00 -2.49 -12.74
N PHE A 98 -13.70 -2.05 -11.71
CA PHE A 98 -14.75 -1.04 -11.82
C PHE A 98 -14.86 -0.22 -10.53
N CYS A 99 -15.56 0.92 -10.61
CA CYS A 99 -15.97 1.67 -9.43
C CYS A 99 -17.24 1.05 -8.84
N SER A 100 -17.18 0.61 -7.58
CA SER A 100 -18.34 0.00 -6.92
C SER A 100 -19.45 1.00 -6.59
N LEU A 101 -19.13 2.31 -6.54
CA LEU A 101 -20.11 3.39 -6.36
C LEU A 101 -20.76 3.77 -7.71
N HIS A 102 -20.00 3.65 -8.80
CA HIS A 102 -20.39 4.03 -10.15
C HIS A 102 -20.06 2.90 -11.15
N PRO A 103 -20.84 1.80 -11.21
CA PRO A 103 -20.44 0.58 -11.92
C PRO A 103 -20.26 0.68 -13.44
N HIS A 104 -20.61 1.82 -14.03
CA HIS A 104 -20.34 2.11 -15.44
C HIS A 104 -18.87 2.45 -15.70
N MET A 105 -18.13 2.92 -14.68
CA MET A 105 -16.70 3.16 -14.75
C MET A 105 -15.98 1.83 -14.75
N LYS A 106 -15.25 1.54 -15.82
CA LYS A 106 -14.53 0.27 -15.99
C LYS A 106 -13.11 0.52 -16.48
N GLY A 107 -12.21 -0.33 -16.04
CA GLY A 107 -10.87 -0.41 -16.59
C GLY A 107 -10.34 -1.84 -16.57
N LYS A 108 -9.19 -2.04 -17.21
CA LYS A 108 -8.48 -3.32 -17.18
C LYS A 108 -6.97 -3.12 -17.11
N ILE A 109 -6.31 -4.01 -16.37
CA ILE A 109 -4.85 -4.14 -16.34
C ILE A 109 -4.49 -5.48 -16.97
N ILE A 110 -3.62 -5.47 -17.98
CA ILE A 110 -3.11 -6.67 -18.64
C ILE A 110 -1.68 -6.88 -18.17
N VAL A 111 -1.46 -7.95 -17.42
CA VAL A 111 -0.16 -8.30 -16.85
C VAL A 111 0.49 -9.37 -17.73
N LYS A 112 1.65 -9.04 -18.29
CA LYS A 112 2.44 -9.89 -19.19
C LYS A 112 3.70 -10.41 -18.53
#